data_AF-A0A931CDU8-F1
#
_entry.id   AF-A0A931CDU8-F1
#
_cell.length_a   1.000
_cell.length_b   1.000
_cell.length_c   1.000
_cell.angle_alpha   90.00
_cell.angle_beta   90.00
_cell.angle_gamma   90.00
#
_symmetry.space_group_name_H-M   'P 1'
#
loop_
_entity.id
_entity.type
_entity.pdbx_description
1 polymer ?
#
loop_
_entity_poly.entity_id
_entity_poly.type
_entity_poly.pdbx_seq_one_letter_code
_entity_poly.pdbx_strand_id
1 'polypeptide(L)'
;MPEFSEHCDPIDALDFRADETRPAGYLLDLAVGDTIVPAGLKVAVPTDVTAEPSPGAGVRLTPAVAVLGSLSWSTVPGDPIRIFAYAEIGVAQTLAALRQSGRADVLVRVAVAIYEYDPGMRAYFTRFRTHAGAAPPGAPPGSPMDPAAPATPVYGRLGRDGLLVARDPEDLTPGVRAHALQFELLPVPAAGPQQILLQTSPTTKVVKPFGLPQT
;
A
#
# COMPACT_ATOMS: atom_id res chain seq x y z
N MET A 1 3.60 22.97 4.62
CA MET A 1 2.60 22.23 3.81
C MET A 1 2.27 20.96 4.58
N PRO A 2 1.01 20.52 4.72
CA PRO A 2 0.71 19.33 5.52
C PRO A 2 1.30 18.10 4.83
N GLU A 3 2.31 17.50 5.42
CA GLU A 3 2.97 16.31 4.89
C GLU A 3 2.51 15.07 5.68
N PHE A 4 2.32 13.97 4.98
CA PHE A 4 2.18 12.65 5.57
C PHE A 4 3.47 11.87 5.30
N SER A 5 4.11 11.38 6.34
CA SER A 5 5.27 10.50 6.23
C SER A 5 5.21 9.51 7.37
N GLU A 6 5.27 8.23 7.04
CA GLU A 6 5.15 7.16 8.01
C GLU A 6 6.20 6.09 7.74
N HIS A 7 6.90 5.68 8.80
CA HIS A 7 7.81 4.54 8.76
C HIS A 7 7.07 3.31 9.28
N CYS A 8 7.16 2.22 8.55
CA CYS A 8 6.50 0.97 8.88
C CYS A 8 7.55 -0.07 9.25
N ASP A 9 7.21 -0.93 10.20
CA ASP A 9 8.07 -2.04 10.57
C ASP A 9 7.72 -3.27 9.71
N PRO A 10 8.60 -3.69 8.79
CA PRO A 10 8.32 -4.84 7.94
C PRO A 10 8.33 -6.17 8.71
N ILE A 11 9.02 -6.25 9.85
CA ILE A 11 9.07 -7.45 10.70
C ILE A 11 7.72 -7.66 11.35
N ASP A 12 7.17 -6.61 11.97
CA ASP A 12 5.86 -6.67 12.62
C ASP A 12 4.72 -6.78 11.59
N ALA A 13 4.91 -6.25 10.38
CA ALA A 13 3.96 -6.46 9.30
C ALA A 13 3.88 -7.94 8.89
N LEU A 14 4.99 -8.68 8.90
CA LEU A 14 5.05 -10.11 8.57
C LEU A 14 4.57 -11.00 9.72
N ASP A 15 4.97 -10.67 10.95
CA ASP A 15 4.59 -11.38 12.17
C ASP A 15 3.82 -10.43 13.09
N PHE A 16 2.57 -10.14 12.73
CA PHE A 16 1.75 -9.22 13.50
C PHE A 16 1.50 -9.77 14.91
N ARG A 17 1.96 -9.02 15.91
CA ARG A 17 1.74 -9.31 17.33
C ARG A 17 0.92 -8.20 17.95
N ALA A 18 -0.12 -8.57 18.70
CA ALA A 18 -1.08 -7.62 19.25
C ALA A 18 -0.50 -6.71 20.35
N ASP A 19 0.68 -7.04 20.88
CA ASP A 19 1.44 -6.27 21.87
C ASP A 19 2.47 -5.31 21.23
N GLU A 20 2.79 -5.48 19.95
CA GLU A 20 3.71 -4.61 19.20
C GLU A 20 3.01 -3.33 18.76
N THR A 21 3.52 -2.18 19.18
CA THR A 21 2.87 -0.88 18.92
C THR A 21 3.34 -0.19 17.65
N ARG A 22 4.28 -0.79 16.91
CA ARG A 22 4.88 -0.17 15.73
C ARG A 22 3.91 -0.22 14.53
N PRO A 23 3.92 0.81 13.65
CA PRO A 23 3.05 0.82 12.49
C PRO A 23 3.37 -0.32 11.52
N ALA A 24 2.32 -1.00 11.04
CA ALA A 24 2.42 -2.07 10.07
C ALA A 24 1.76 -1.64 8.75
N GLY A 25 2.51 -1.71 7.66
CA GLY A 25 2.05 -1.26 6.35
C GLY A 25 2.06 -2.36 5.30
N TYR A 26 1.09 -2.31 4.38
CA TYR A 26 0.88 -3.34 3.37
C TYR A 26 0.59 -2.73 2.00
N LEU A 27 1.24 -3.30 0.97
CA LEU A 27 0.84 -3.17 -0.42
C LEU A 27 -0.04 -4.38 -0.78
N LEU A 28 -1.33 -4.16 -0.92
CA LEU A 28 -2.34 -5.20 -1.00
C LEU A 28 -2.66 -5.60 -2.45
N ASP A 29 -2.64 -4.64 -3.36
CA ASP A 29 -2.86 -4.85 -4.79
C ASP A 29 -1.89 -3.98 -5.60
N LEU A 30 -1.36 -4.55 -6.67
CA LEU A 30 -0.51 -3.86 -7.63
C LEU A 30 -0.76 -4.41 -9.03
N ALA A 31 -1.11 -3.54 -9.96
CA ALA A 31 -1.07 -3.86 -11.39
C ALA A 31 -0.35 -2.75 -12.13
N VAL A 32 0.50 -3.13 -13.09
CA VAL A 32 1.35 -2.23 -13.87
C VAL A 32 1.10 -2.47 -15.35
N GLY A 33 0.48 -1.50 -16.01
CA GLY A 33 0.01 -1.66 -17.39
C GLY A 33 -1.00 -2.81 -17.46
N ASP A 34 -0.74 -3.80 -18.30
CA ASP A 34 -1.65 -4.95 -18.47
C ASP A 34 -1.32 -6.11 -17.51
N THR A 35 -0.27 -5.96 -16.70
CA THR A 35 0.26 -7.03 -15.85
C THR A 35 -0.24 -6.86 -14.43
N ILE A 36 -1.00 -7.84 -13.96
CA ILE A 36 -1.33 -7.99 -12.55
C ILE A 36 -0.11 -8.58 -11.83
N VAL A 37 0.33 -7.93 -10.76
CA VAL A 37 1.42 -8.43 -9.93
C VAL A 37 0.81 -9.31 -8.85
N PRO A 38 1.09 -10.62 -8.83
CA PRO A 38 0.44 -11.53 -7.88
C PRO A 38 0.89 -11.22 -6.45
N ALA A 39 -0.03 -11.37 -5.50
CA ALA A 39 0.31 -11.36 -4.08
C ALA A 39 1.19 -12.58 -3.75
N GLY A 40 2.40 -12.34 -3.24
CA GLY A 40 3.32 -13.40 -2.80
C GLY A 40 3.19 -13.70 -1.30
N LEU A 41 2.80 -12.70 -0.51
CA LEU A 41 2.75 -12.79 0.94
C LEU A 41 1.34 -13.06 1.45
N LYS A 42 1.25 -13.73 2.60
CA LYS A 42 0.04 -13.77 3.43
C LYS A 42 0.37 -13.06 4.75
N VAL A 43 -0.29 -11.92 4.97
CA VAL A 43 -0.03 -11.06 6.12
C VAL A 43 -1.22 -11.02 7.05
N ALA A 44 -0.94 -10.88 8.34
CA ALA A 44 -1.93 -10.72 9.38
C ALA A 44 -2.33 -9.23 9.49
N VAL A 45 -3.54 -8.90 9.08
CA VAL A 45 -4.08 -7.53 9.09
C VAL A 45 -5.13 -7.39 10.18
N PRO A 46 -5.11 -6.32 11.01
CA PRO A 46 -6.16 -6.08 12.00
C PRO A 46 -7.54 -5.96 11.34
N THR A 47 -8.53 -6.76 11.76
CA THR A 47 -9.90 -6.77 11.22
C THR A 47 -10.88 -5.92 11.99
N ASP A 48 -10.63 -5.69 13.28
CA ASP A 48 -11.53 -4.93 14.14
C ASP A 48 -10.83 -3.72 14.72
N VAL A 49 -11.07 -2.58 14.07
CA VAL A 49 -10.60 -1.25 14.49
C VAL A 49 -11.34 -0.75 15.76
N THR A 50 -12.26 -1.57 16.29
CA THR A 50 -13.16 -1.20 17.40
C THR A 50 -13.34 -2.28 18.47
N ALA A 51 -12.76 -3.47 18.35
CA ALA A 51 -12.89 -4.53 19.35
C ALA A 51 -11.68 -4.55 20.29
N GLU A 52 -11.91 -4.80 21.59
CA GLU A 52 -10.81 -4.96 22.55
C GLU A 52 -9.85 -6.08 22.10
N PRO A 53 -8.54 -5.87 22.21
CA PRO A 53 -7.55 -6.84 21.79
C PRO A 53 -7.66 -8.09 22.67
N SER A 54 -8.23 -9.15 22.11
CA SER A 54 -8.22 -10.49 22.71
C SER A 54 -7.17 -11.33 21.98
N PRO A 55 -6.36 -12.14 22.70
CA PRO A 55 -5.34 -12.98 22.06
C PRO A 55 -5.97 -13.88 20.99
N GLY A 56 -5.64 -13.64 19.72
CA GLY A 56 -6.13 -14.44 18.57
C GLY A 56 -7.48 -14.02 17.97
N ALA A 57 -8.14 -12.97 18.48
CA ALA A 57 -9.33 -12.38 17.84
C ALA A 57 -8.97 -11.02 17.22
N GLY A 58 -9.46 -10.75 16.01
CA GLY A 58 -9.28 -9.44 15.36
C GLY A 58 -8.18 -9.35 14.31
N VAL A 59 -7.72 -10.48 13.74
CA VAL A 59 -6.71 -10.51 12.67
C VAL A 59 -7.20 -11.33 11.47
N ARG A 60 -7.06 -10.80 10.25
CA ARG A 60 -7.30 -11.47 8.96
C ARG A 60 -5.99 -11.84 8.34
N LEU A 61 -5.88 -13.07 7.87
CA LEU A 61 -4.89 -13.39 6.85
C LEU A 61 -5.35 -12.78 5.52
N THR A 62 -4.56 -11.84 5.01
CA THR A 62 -4.82 -11.09 3.78
C THR A 62 -3.65 -11.30 2.82
N PRO A 63 -3.90 -11.63 1.54
CA PRO A 63 -2.86 -11.64 0.53
C PRO A 63 -2.26 -10.23 0.36
N ALA A 64 -0.94 -10.14 0.28
CA ALA A 64 -0.24 -8.89 0.01
C ALA A 64 0.85 -9.09 -1.05
N VAL A 65 1.06 -8.05 -1.84
CA VAL A 65 2.16 -7.96 -2.81
C VAL A 65 3.48 -7.69 -2.08
N ALA A 66 3.46 -6.82 -1.07
CA ALA A 66 4.63 -6.43 -0.30
C ALA A 66 4.23 -5.92 1.10
N VAL A 67 5.16 -5.97 2.05
CA VAL A 67 5.07 -5.21 3.31
C VAL A 67 5.77 -3.86 3.13
N LEU A 68 5.26 -2.79 3.73
CA LEU A 68 5.86 -1.47 3.60
C LEU A 68 6.99 -1.28 4.60
N GLY A 69 8.02 -0.55 4.18
CA GLY A 69 9.01 0.04 5.08
C GLY A 69 8.77 1.54 5.28
N SER A 70 8.26 2.27 4.28
CA SER A 70 7.79 3.64 4.48
C SER A 70 6.85 4.12 3.36
N LEU A 71 6.06 5.14 3.68
CA LEU A 71 5.23 5.87 2.73
C LEU A 71 5.28 7.37 3.02
N SER A 72 5.47 8.18 1.99
CA SER A 72 5.39 9.64 2.11
C SER A 72 4.55 10.27 1.01
N TRP A 73 3.82 11.32 1.37
CA TRP A 73 2.98 12.10 0.48
C TRP A 73 2.73 13.49 1.07
N SER A 74 2.87 14.53 0.26
CA SER A 74 2.68 15.92 0.71
C SER A 74 1.20 16.32 0.87
N THR A 75 0.27 15.37 0.69
CA THR A 75 -1.19 15.55 0.74
C THR A 75 -1.77 16.58 -0.25
N VAL A 76 -0.94 17.08 -1.17
CA VAL A 76 -1.34 17.96 -2.27
C VAL A 76 -1.80 17.11 -3.46
N PRO A 77 -2.90 17.47 -4.16
CA PRO A 77 -3.46 16.64 -5.23
C PRO A 77 -2.51 16.35 -6.40
N GLY A 78 -1.51 17.21 -6.63
CA GLY A 78 -0.54 17.05 -7.73
C GLY A 78 0.71 16.25 -7.38
N ASP A 79 0.93 15.93 -6.10
CA ASP A 79 2.20 15.38 -5.65
C ASP A 79 2.18 13.85 -5.60
N PRO A 80 3.33 13.20 -5.89
CA PRO A 80 3.43 11.76 -5.89
C PRO A 80 3.31 11.19 -4.48
N ILE A 81 2.75 9.98 -4.41
CA ILE A 81 2.90 9.11 -3.23
C ILE A 81 4.16 8.29 -3.45
N ARG A 82 5.12 8.39 -2.52
CA ARG A 82 6.37 7.61 -2.56
C ARG A 82 6.26 6.43 -1.64
N ILE A 83 6.51 5.24 -2.16
CA ILE A 83 6.35 3.98 -1.46
C ILE A 83 7.67 3.24 -1.45
N PHE A 84 8.08 2.79 -0.28
CA PHE A 84 9.18 1.86 -0.07
C PHE A 84 8.64 0.60 0.60
N ALA A 85 8.94 -0.56 0.04
CA ALA A 85 8.37 -1.83 0.43
C ALA A 85 9.34 -2.99 0.25
N TYR A 86 9.02 -4.13 0.86
CA TYR A 86 9.75 -5.37 0.74
C TYR A 86 8.83 -6.47 0.21
N ALA A 87 9.25 -7.14 -0.86
CA ALA A 87 8.47 -8.18 -1.50
C ALA A 87 9.27 -9.46 -1.72
N GLU A 88 8.56 -10.57 -1.88
CA GLU A 88 9.20 -11.83 -2.23
C GLU A 88 9.80 -11.81 -3.64
N ILE A 89 10.68 -12.77 -3.89
CA ILE A 89 11.44 -12.90 -5.14
C ILE A 89 10.53 -12.96 -6.39
N GLY A 90 9.38 -13.62 -6.33
CA GLY A 90 8.48 -13.71 -7.49
C GLY A 90 7.90 -12.35 -7.90
N VAL A 91 7.54 -11.52 -6.91
CA VAL A 91 7.08 -10.14 -7.13
C VAL A 91 8.23 -9.29 -7.65
N ALA A 92 9.41 -9.39 -7.04
CA ALA A 92 10.59 -8.64 -7.43
C ALA A 92 11.03 -8.94 -8.88
N GLN A 93 11.03 -10.22 -9.28
CA GLN A 93 11.35 -10.64 -10.64
C GLN A 93 10.33 -10.11 -11.66
N THR A 94 9.03 -10.17 -11.33
CA THR A 94 7.96 -9.63 -12.16
C THR A 94 8.13 -8.13 -12.40
N LEU A 95 8.38 -7.37 -11.32
CA LEU A 95 8.59 -5.93 -11.38
C LEU A 95 9.88 -5.55 -12.11
N ALA A 96 10.96 -6.32 -11.91
CA ALA A 96 12.22 -6.13 -12.62
C ALA A 96 12.06 -6.36 -14.13
N ALA A 97 11.31 -7.39 -14.54
CA ALA A 97 11.00 -7.65 -15.95
C ALA A 97 10.16 -6.53 -16.56
N LEU A 98 9.15 -6.04 -15.83
CA LEU A 98 8.32 -4.90 -16.26
C LEU A 98 9.16 -3.64 -16.46
N ARG A 99 10.08 -3.34 -15.53
CA ARG A 99 11.02 -2.22 -15.67
C ARG A 99 11.89 -2.35 -16.92
N GLN A 100 12.43 -3.54 -17.20
CA GLN A 100 13.27 -3.78 -18.37
C GLN A 100 12.52 -3.68 -19.69
N SER A 101 11.21 -3.91 -19.70
CA SER A 101 10.38 -3.75 -20.91
C SER A 101 10.32 -2.31 -21.42
N GLY A 102 10.84 -1.34 -20.68
CA GLY A 102 11.11 0.01 -21.18
C GLY A 102 9.86 0.86 -21.41
N ARG A 103 8.70 0.45 -20.89
CA ARG A 103 7.48 1.27 -20.94
C ARG A 103 7.69 2.49 -20.05
N ALA A 104 8.00 3.64 -20.67
CA ALA A 104 7.90 4.92 -19.99
C ALA A 104 6.42 5.20 -19.71
N ASP A 105 6.12 5.77 -18.55
CA ASP A 105 4.82 6.38 -18.27
C ASP A 105 3.64 5.39 -18.23
N VAL A 106 3.73 4.39 -17.35
CA VAL A 106 2.77 3.28 -17.29
C VAL A 106 1.71 3.55 -16.23
N LEU A 107 0.44 3.33 -16.58
CA LEU A 107 -0.66 3.36 -15.63
C LEU A 107 -0.51 2.23 -14.61
N VAL A 108 -0.78 2.57 -13.35
CA VAL A 108 -0.68 1.66 -12.23
C VAL A 108 -1.94 1.71 -11.40
N ARG A 109 -2.39 0.53 -10.96
CA ARG A 109 -3.42 0.34 -9.94
C ARG A 109 -2.73 -0.09 -8.66
N VAL A 110 -3.05 0.57 -7.56
CA VAL A 110 -2.42 0.32 -6.25
C VAL A 110 -3.47 0.34 -5.15
N ALA A 111 -3.42 -0.64 -4.25
CA ALA A 111 -4.15 -0.59 -2.97
C ALA A 111 -3.16 -0.71 -1.81
N VAL A 112 -3.19 0.27 -0.90
CA VAL A 112 -2.25 0.36 0.23
C VAL A 112 -3.00 0.67 1.52
N ALA A 113 -2.57 0.06 2.62
CA ALA A 113 -3.01 0.37 3.97
C ALA A 113 -1.85 0.41 4.96
N ILE A 114 -1.89 1.34 5.92
CA ILE A 114 -0.99 1.42 7.07
C ILE A 114 -1.86 1.42 8.33
N TYR A 115 -1.48 0.59 9.29
CA TYR A 115 -2.14 0.44 10.57
C TYR A 115 -1.25 0.97 11.68
N GLU A 116 -1.88 1.60 12.65
CA GLU A 116 -1.21 2.14 13.84
C GLU A 116 -2.04 1.77 15.07
N TYR A 117 -1.37 1.56 16.20
CA TYR A 117 -2.01 1.27 17.47
C TYR A 117 -2.33 2.56 18.23
N ASP A 118 -3.59 2.75 18.62
CA ASP A 118 -4.00 3.82 19.54
C ASP A 118 -3.89 3.31 20.98
N PRO A 119 -2.93 3.80 21.80
CA PRO A 119 -2.78 3.34 23.18
C PRO A 119 -3.93 3.77 24.10
N GLY A 120 -4.65 4.85 23.77
CA GLY A 120 -5.77 5.35 24.56
C GLY A 120 -7.02 4.50 24.37
N MET A 121 -7.31 4.13 23.12
CA MET A 121 -8.43 3.24 22.77
C MET A 121 -8.06 1.76 22.81
N ARG A 122 -6.78 1.44 22.96
CA ARG A 122 -6.21 0.09 22.93
C ARG A 122 -6.60 -0.69 21.67
N ALA A 123 -6.66 -0.02 20.54
CA ALA A 123 -7.14 -0.59 19.27
C ALA A 123 -6.28 -0.11 18.10
N TYR A 124 -6.12 -0.97 17.10
CA TYR A 124 -5.48 -0.58 15.84
C TYR A 124 -6.47 0.17 14.96
N PHE A 125 -5.99 1.16 14.20
CA PHE A 125 -6.80 1.85 13.21
C PHE A 125 -6.00 2.09 11.92
N THR A 126 -6.70 2.36 10.83
CA THR A 126 -6.06 2.60 9.55
C THR A 126 -5.56 4.03 9.45
N ARG A 127 -4.28 4.24 9.77
CA ARG A 127 -3.61 5.54 9.73
C ARG A 127 -3.61 6.14 8.32
N PHE A 128 -3.36 5.30 7.31
CA PHE A 128 -3.40 5.65 5.89
C PHE A 128 -4.05 4.51 5.12
N ARG A 129 -4.96 4.80 4.19
CA ARG A 129 -5.32 3.85 3.13
C ARG A 129 -5.77 4.52 1.84
N THR A 130 -5.57 3.81 0.75
CA THR A 130 -6.27 4.10 -0.50
C THR A 130 -7.77 3.80 -0.31
N HIS A 131 -8.63 4.78 -0.63
CA HIS A 131 -10.03 4.77 -0.18
C HIS A 131 -11.05 4.60 -1.30
N ALA A 132 -10.85 5.28 -2.42
CA ALA A 132 -11.72 5.16 -3.59
C ALA A 132 -10.95 5.66 -4.82
N GLY A 133 -11.03 4.94 -5.94
CA GLY A 133 -10.37 5.33 -7.17
C GLY A 133 -11.24 5.07 -8.39
N ALA A 134 -11.48 6.11 -9.18
CA ALA A 134 -12.11 5.97 -10.48
C ALA A 134 -11.06 5.48 -11.49
N ALA A 135 -11.39 4.42 -12.23
CA ALA A 135 -10.50 3.89 -13.27
C ALA A 135 -10.33 4.93 -14.40
N PRO A 136 -9.09 5.37 -14.72
CA PRO A 136 -8.84 6.18 -15.90
C PRO A 136 -9.03 5.35 -17.19
N PRO A 137 -9.18 6.00 -18.36
CA PRO A 137 -9.14 5.29 -19.64
C PRO A 137 -7.84 4.48 -19.79
N GLY A 138 -7.97 3.20 -20.17
CA GLY A 138 -6.82 2.29 -20.28
C GLY A 138 -6.28 1.79 -18.93
N ALA A 139 -7.07 1.91 -17.85
CA ALA A 139 -6.69 1.42 -16.54
C ALA A 139 -6.26 -0.07 -16.58
N PRO A 140 -5.21 -0.43 -15.82
CA PRO A 140 -4.79 -1.81 -15.63
C PRO A 140 -5.95 -2.73 -15.23
N PRO A 141 -5.96 -3.99 -15.71
CA PRO A 141 -6.91 -4.97 -15.22
C PRO A 141 -6.71 -5.11 -13.70
N GLY A 142 -7.81 -5.09 -12.96
CA GLY A 142 -7.76 -5.27 -11.53
C GLY A 142 -7.77 -6.74 -11.14
N SER A 143 -7.01 -7.11 -10.11
CA SER A 143 -7.32 -8.30 -9.32
C SER A 143 -8.77 -8.20 -8.80
N PRO A 144 -9.54 -9.30 -8.78
CA PRO A 144 -10.81 -9.36 -8.07
C PRO A 144 -10.56 -8.95 -6.62
N MET A 145 -11.14 -7.82 -6.22
CA MET A 145 -10.99 -7.32 -4.86
C MET A 145 -12.10 -7.91 -4.00
N ASP A 146 -11.72 -8.43 -2.85
CA ASP A 146 -12.67 -8.75 -1.80
C ASP A 146 -13.44 -7.47 -1.42
N PRO A 147 -14.78 -7.46 -1.39
CA PRO A 147 -15.53 -6.32 -0.87
C PRO A 147 -15.17 -5.96 0.59
N ALA A 148 -14.62 -6.89 1.35
CA ALA A 148 -14.06 -6.66 2.69
C ALA A 148 -12.55 -6.33 2.69
N ALA A 149 -11.98 -5.97 1.53
CA ALA A 149 -10.58 -5.61 1.42
C ALA A 149 -10.24 -4.38 2.28
N PRO A 150 -9.06 -4.36 2.92
CA PRO A 150 -8.71 -3.30 3.85
C PRO A 150 -8.49 -1.92 3.21
N ALA A 151 -8.24 -1.89 1.90
CA ALA A 151 -8.09 -0.69 1.10
C ALA A 151 -8.77 -0.89 -0.27
N THR A 152 -9.21 0.20 -0.88
CA THR A 152 -9.74 0.23 -2.24
C THR A 152 -8.68 0.82 -3.17
N PRO A 153 -8.53 0.35 -4.43
CA PRO A 153 -7.40 0.74 -5.24
C PRO A 153 -7.59 2.16 -5.75
N VAL A 154 -6.48 2.87 -5.87
CA VAL A 154 -6.38 4.12 -6.62
C VAL A 154 -5.50 3.90 -7.84
N TYR A 155 -5.62 4.80 -8.80
CA TYR A 155 -4.84 4.76 -10.02
C TYR A 155 -3.85 5.93 -10.06
N GLY A 156 -2.69 5.64 -10.61
CA GLY A 156 -1.65 6.63 -10.85
C GLY A 156 -0.78 6.17 -12.00
N ARG A 157 0.43 6.73 -12.07
CA ARG A 157 1.36 6.50 -13.15
C ARG A 157 2.76 6.35 -12.61
N LEU A 158 3.50 5.38 -13.12
CA LEU A 158 4.93 5.28 -12.85
C LEU A 158 5.69 6.11 -13.88
N GLY A 159 6.53 7.02 -13.38
CA GLY A 159 7.54 7.67 -14.23
C GLY A 159 8.51 6.63 -14.81
N ARG A 160 9.25 7.01 -15.85
CA ARG A 160 10.23 6.14 -16.53
C ARG A 160 11.22 5.46 -15.58
N ASP A 161 11.67 6.19 -14.55
CA ASP A 161 12.57 5.70 -13.51
C ASP A 161 11.88 5.56 -12.15
N GLY A 162 10.55 5.62 -12.15
CA GLY A 162 9.72 5.64 -10.95
C GLY A 162 9.54 4.27 -10.29
N LEU A 163 10.24 3.22 -10.74
CA LEU A 163 10.26 1.90 -10.14
C LEU A 163 11.70 1.38 -10.02
N LEU A 164 12.11 1.12 -8.78
CA LEU A 164 13.38 0.52 -8.42
C LEU A 164 13.13 -0.81 -7.71
N VAL A 165 13.95 -1.80 -8.05
CA VAL A 165 13.92 -3.14 -7.46
C VAL A 165 15.36 -3.48 -7.10
N ALA A 166 15.61 -3.75 -5.82
CA ALA A 166 16.91 -4.19 -5.34
C ALA A 166 17.21 -5.59 -5.87
N ARG A 167 18.45 -5.80 -6.35
CA ARG A 167 18.90 -7.08 -6.88
C ARG A 167 19.09 -8.11 -5.78
N ASP A 168 19.71 -7.69 -4.69
CA ASP A 168 20.03 -8.56 -3.57
C ASP A 168 18.89 -8.54 -2.55
N PRO A 169 18.49 -9.70 -2.01
CA PRO A 169 17.50 -9.76 -0.95
C PRO A 169 18.12 -9.37 0.40
N GLU A 170 17.26 -8.87 1.28
CA GLU A 170 17.54 -8.63 2.68
C GLU A 170 16.84 -9.69 3.54
N ASP A 171 17.49 -10.09 4.63
CA ASP A 171 16.90 -10.96 5.64
C ASP A 171 16.06 -10.10 6.59
N LEU A 172 14.73 -10.18 6.49
CA LEU A 172 13.81 -9.42 7.36
C LEU A 172 13.65 -10.12 8.71
N THR A 173 13.44 -11.43 8.67
CA THR A 173 13.36 -12.30 9.84
C THR A 173 14.04 -13.64 9.53
N PRO A 174 14.37 -14.47 10.54
CA PRO A 174 14.96 -15.78 10.28
C PRO A 174 14.12 -16.62 9.30
N GLY A 175 14.67 -16.88 8.12
CA GLY A 175 14.02 -17.65 7.06
C GLY A 175 13.14 -16.86 6.10
N VAL A 176 12.97 -15.54 6.29
CA VAL A 176 12.22 -14.68 5.37
C VAL A 176 13.16 -13.68 4.70
N ARG A 177 13.35 -13.89 3.39
CA ARG A 177 14.14 -13.03 2.51
C ARG A 177 13.23 -12.23 1.59
N ALA A 178 13.45 -10.93 1.52
CA ALA A 178 12.66 -10.04 0.68
C ALA A 178 13.54 -9.05 -0.07
N HIS A 179 13.11 -8.63 -1.24
CA HIS A 179 13.77 -7.61 -2.04
C HIS A 179 13.13 -6.26 -1.78
N ALA A 180 13.96 -5.26 -1.55
CA ALA A 180 13.51 -3.87 -1.45
C ALA A 180 12.96 -3.38 -2.80
N LEU A 181 11.82 -2.71 -2.74
CA LEU A 181 11.10 -2.08 -3.84
C LEU A 181 10.90 -0.61 -3.48
N GLN A 182 11.09 0.27 -4.46
CA GLN A 182 10.73 1.67 -4.32
C GLN A 182 9.98 2.13 -5.56
N PHE A 183 8.86 2.81 -5.38
CA PHE A 183 8.18 3.45 -6.49
C PHE A 183 7.46 4.74 -6.14
N GLU A 184 7.33 5.61 -7.14
CA GLU A 184 6.60 6.87 -7.05
C GLU A 184 5.31 6.79 -7.87
N LEU A 185 4.18 6.83 -7.18
CA LEU A 185 2.86 6.87 -7.80
C LEU A 185 2.51 8.32 -8.11
N LEU A 186 2.71 8.71 -9.37
CA LEU A 186 2.31 10.03 -9.86
C LEU A 186 0.77 10.05 -10.03
N PRO A 187 0.10 11.17 -9.70
CA PRO A 187 -1.32 11.25 -9.93
C PRO A 187 -1.69 11.22 -11.41
N VAL A 188 -2.85 10.65 -11.73
CA VAL A 188 -3.39 10.58 -13.09
C VAL A 188 -4.79 11.18 -13.15
N PRO A 189 -5.15 11.90 -14.22
CA PRO A 189 -6.54 12.33 -14.43
C PRO A 189 -7.46 11.12 -14.62
N ALA A 190 -8.61 11.15 -13.96
CA ALA A 190 -9.68 10.16 -14.13
C ALA A 190 -11.05 10.85 -14.17
N ALA A 191 -12.07 10.14 -14.65
CA ALA A 191 -13.45 10.64 -14.75
C ALA A 191 -14.11 10.90 -13.39
N GLY A 192 -13.54 10.35 -12.31
CA GLY A 192 -13.97 10.58 -10.95
C GLY A 192 -12.76 10.78 -10.01
N PRO A 193 -13.00 11.11 -8.73
CA PRO A 193 -11.93 11.38 -7.79
C PRO A 193 -11.14 10.10 -7.47
N GLN A 194 -9.82 10.22 -7.32
CA GLN A 194 -9.06 9.29 -6.49
C GLN A 194 -8.97 9.88 -5.07
N GLN A 195 -9.07 9.04 -4.06
CA GLN A 195 -9.18 9.45 -2.67
C GLN A 195 -8.30 8.60 -1.77
N ILE A 196 -7.62 9.27 -0.85
CA ILE A 196 -6.84 8.71 0.22
C ILE A 196 -7.53 9.05 1.53
N LEU A 197 -7.68 8.07 2.41
CA LEU A 197 -8.22 8.26 3.74
C LEU A 197 -7.06 8.26 4.74
N LEU A 198 -7.00 9.32 5.53
CA LEU A 198 -6.06 9.51 6.62
C LEU A 198 -6.85 9.50 7.93
N GLN A 199 -6.38 8.79 8.95
CA GLN A 199 -6.98 8.83 10.29
C GLN A 199 -5.93 9.17 11.31
N THR A 200 -6.25 9.97 12.31
CA THR A 200 -5.37 10.21 13.48
C THR A 200 -5.76 9.39 14.70
N SER A 201 -6.95 8.78 14.66
CA SER A 201 -7.49 7.87 15.67
C SER A 201 -8.63 7.04 15.04
N PRO A 202 -9.18 6.04 15.75
CA PRO A 202 -10.35 5.29 15.27
C PRO A 202 -11.56 6.18 14.91
N THR A 203 -11.68 7.35 15.54
CA THR A 203 -12.85 8.24 15.40
C THR A 203 -12.60 9.43 14.48
N THR A 204 -11.34 9.84 14.31
CA THR A 204 -10.99 11.04 13.52
C THR A 204 -10.44 10.66 12.16
N LYS A 205 -11.21 10.98 11.11
CA LYS A 205 -10.89 10.64 9.71
C LYS A 205 -10.98 11.84 8.80
N VAL A 206 -10.08 11.90 7.83
CA VAL A 206 -10.03 12.91 6.78
C VAL A 206 -9.82 12.22 5.44
N VAL A 207 -10.66 12.53 4.46
CA VAL A 207 -10.49 12.06 3.08
C VAL A 207 -9.85 13.18 2.28
N LYS A 208 -8.76 12.87 1.59
CA LYS A 208 -8.00 13.80 0.73
C LYS A 208 -8.04 13.31 -0.71
N PRO A 209 -8.21 14.21 -1.69
CA PRO A 209 -8.10 13.84 -3.09
C PRO A 209 -6.64 13.52 -3.44
N PHE A 210 -6.46 12.52 -4.30
CA PHE A 210 -5.20 12.20 -4.97
C PHE A 210 -5.41 12.43 -6.47
N GLY A 211 -4.59 13.27 -7.08
CA GLY A 211 -4.80 13.69 -8.47
C GLY A 211 -5.84 14.78 -8.66
N LEU A 212 -5.92 15.23 -9.90
CA LEU A 212 -6.86 16.24 -10.34
C LEU A 212 -8.05 15.57 -11.05
N PRO A 213 -9.30 15.90 -10.68
CA PRO A 213 -10.45 15.42 -11.44
C PRO A 213 -10.40 15.96 -12.87
N GLN A 214 -10.75 15.15 -13.86
CA GLN A 214 -11.01 15.67 -15.22
C GLN A 214 -12.20 16.62 -15.13
N THR A 215 -11.99 17.85 -15.60
CA THR A 215 -13.06 18.86 -15.79
C THR A 215 -13.53 18.84 -17.23
#